data_AF-A0A931GX05-F1
#
_entry.id   AF-A0A931GX05-F1
#
_cell.length_a   1.000
_cell.length_b   1.000
_cell.length_c   1.000
_cell.angle_alpha   90.00
_cell.angle_beta   90.00
_cell.angle_gamma   90.00
#
_symmetry.space_group_name_H-M   'P 1'
#
loop_
_entity.id
_entity.type
_entity.pdbx_description
1 polymer ?
#
loop_
_entity_poly.entity_id
_entity_poly.type
_entity_poly.pdbx_seq_one_letter_code
_entity_poly.pdbx_strand_id
1 'polypeptide(L)' 'MTIETFKQLSMHEKLAELRHNGELLGPYERNDANGGPKTPGDIYSLFDFFVYLSEDETIVVPSRRNPLPAE' A
#
# COMPACT_ATOMS: atom_id res chain seq x y z
N MET A 1 -4.97 13.32 4.47
CA MET A 1 -3.74 13.10 5.28
C MET A 1 -2.52 13.10 4.37
N THR A 2 -1.31 13.47 4.84
CA THR A 2 -0.08 13.37 4.03
C THR A 2 0.60 12.03 4.19
N ILE A 3 1.42 11.62 3.21
CA ILE A 3 2.19 10.39 3.28
C ILE A 3 3.20 10.38 4.45
N GLU A 4 3.75 11.53 4.83
CA GLU A 4 4.59 11.68 6.03
C GLU A 4 3.83 11.32 7.31
N THR A 5 2.61 11.83 7.50
CA THR A 5 1.76 11.50 8.65
C THR A 5 1.40 10.02 8.65
N PHE A 6 1.01 9.47 7.51
CA PHE A 6 0.66 8.05 7.39
C PHE A 6 1.82 7.12 7.79
N LYS A 7 3.07 7.47 7.46
CA LYS A 7 4.24 6.68 7.84
C LYS A 7 4.43 6.55 9.36
N GLN A 8 4.01 7.57 10.12
CA GLN A 8 4.12 7.60 11.58
C GLN A 8 3.05 6.76 12.30
N LEU A 9 1.97 6.38 11.61
CA LEU A 9 0.90 5.57 12.16
C LEU A 9 1.37 4.14 12.49
N SER A 10 0.75 3.55 13.50
CA SER A 10 0.88 2.11 13.78
C SER A 10 0.27 1.27 12.66
N MET A 11 0.59 -0.02 12.62
CA MET A 11 0.03 -0.93 11.61
C MET A 11 -1.49 -0.95 11.66
N HIS A 12 -2.07 -1.04 12.86
CA HIS A 12 -3.52 -1.05 13.04
C HIS A 12 -4.17 0.24 12.52
N GLU A 13 -3.58 1.39 12.81
CA GLU A 13 -4.09 2.68 12.32
C GLU A 13 -3.97 2.78 10.80
N LYS A 14 -2.89 2.27 10.20
CA LYS A 14 -2.75 2.22 8.73
C LYS A 14 -3.84 1.39 8.08
N LEU A 15 -4.14 0.21 8.64
CA LEU A 15 -5.22 -0.66 8.14
C LEU A 15 -6.59 0.00 8.30
N ALA A 16 -6.84 0.67 9.43
CA ALA A 16 -8.07 1.42 9.65
C ALA A 16 -8.22 2.54 8.60
N GLU A 17 -7.17 3.31 8.33
CA GLU A 17 -7.18 4.37 7.31
C GLU A 17 -7.46 3.82 5.92
N LEU A 18 -6.84 2.70 5.53
CA LEU A 18 -7.11 2.04 4.24
C LEU A 18 -8.54 1.53 4.14
N ARG A 19 -9.08 0.99 5.23
CA ARG A 19 -10.45 0.46 5.26
C ARG A 19 -11.52 1.56 5.16
N HIS A 20 -11.27 2.72 5.76
CA HIS A 20 -12.25 3.81 5.82
C HIS A 20 -12.10 4.83 4.69
N ASN A 21 -10.86 5.12 4.27
CA ASN A 21 -10.53 6.19 3.33
C ASN A 21 -9.84 5.69 2.05
N GLY A 22 -9.40 4.43 2.02
CA GLY A 22 -8.70 3.86 0.87
C GLY A 22 -9.64 3.40 -0.24
N GLU A 23 -9.25 3.66 -1.48
CA GLU A 23 -9.90 3.14 -2.68
C GLU A 23 -9.02 2.05 -3.31
N LEU A 24 -9.53 0.83 -3.42
CA LEU A 24 -8.81 -0.27 -4.05
C LEU A 24 -8.65 0.00 -5.55
N LEU A 25 -7.41 0.12 -6.01
CA LEU A 25 -7.08 0.29 -7.43
C LEU A 25 -6.89 -1.05 -8.13
N GLY A 26 -6.38 -2.06 -7.42
CA GLY A 26 -6.24 -3.41 -7.93
C GLY A 26 -5.06 -4.19 -7.36
N PRO A 27 -4.91 -5.45 -7.80
CA PRO A 27 -3.88 -6.34 -7.31
C PRO A 27 -2.49 -5.93 -7.80
N TYR A 28 -1.48 -6.19 -6.97
CA TYR A 28 -0.08 -5.91 -7.27
C TYR A 28 0.84 -6.94 -6.62
N GLU A 29 1.85 -7.35 -7.37
CA GLU A 29 2.90 -8.21 -6.85
C GLU A 29 4.16 -7.39 -6.59
N ARG A 30 4.54 -7.26 -5.32
CA ARG A 30 5.77 -6.58 -4.95
C ARG A 30 6.94 -7.56 -5.02
N ASN A 31 7.97 -7.21 -5.80
CA ASN A 31 9.22 -7.97 -5.80
C ASN A 31 9.90 -7.86 -4.43
N ASP A 32 10.38 -8.99 -3.91
CA ASP A 32 11.19 -8.98 -2.70
C ASP A 32 12.56 -8.33 -2.97
N ALA A 33 13.06 -7.59 -1.98
CA ALA A 33 14.32 -6.84 -2.12
C ALA A 33 15.54 -7.76 -2.31
N ASN A 34 15.47 -9.03 -1.92
CA ASN A 34 16.55 -10.00 -2.04
C ASN A 34 16.39 -10.97 -3.22
N GLY A 35 15.48 -10.67 -4.16
CA GLY A 35 15.17 -11.59 -5.27
C GLY A 35 14.39 -12.83 -4.84
N GLY A 36 13.76 -12.77 -3.66
CA GLY A 36 12.83 -13.79 -3.17
C GLY A 36 11.51 -13.83 -3.96
N PRO A 37 10.59 -14.73 -3.57
CA PRO A 37 9.27 -14.83 -4.20
C PRO A 37 8.53 -13.50 -4.08
N LYS A 38 7.80 -13.14 -5.13
CA LYS A 38 6.97 -11.94 -5.11
C LYS A 38 5.92 -12.05 -4.01
N THR A 39 5.72 -10.96 -3.28
CA THR A 39 4.64 -10.88 -2.30
C THR A 39 3.39 -10.34 -2.99
N PRO A 40 2.28 -11.10 -2.99
CA PRO A 40 1.02 -10.60 -3.51
C PRO A 40 0.38 -9.62 -2.53
N GLY A 41 -0.38 -8.69 -3.07
CA GLY A 41 -1.10 -7.68 -2.32
C GLY A 41 -1.92 -6.80 -3.24
N ASP A 42 -2.38 -5.69 -2.69
CA ASP A 42 -3.27 -4.75 -3.34
C ASP A 42 -2.73 -3.32 -3.24
N ILE A 43 -3.04 -2.51 -4.24
CA ILE A 43 -2.76 -1.08 -4.25
C ILE A 43 -4.03 -0.33 -3.95
N TYR A 44 -3.94 0.53 -2.94
CA TYR A 44 -4.96 1.48 -2.57
C TYR A 44 -4.53 2.89 -2.95
N SER A 45 -5.45 3.67 -3.47
CA SER A 45 -5.38 5.12 -3.48
C SER A 45 -5.82 5.63 -2.11
N LEU A 46 -5.03 6.50 -1.50
CA LEU A 46 -5.33 7.12 -0.21
C LEU A 46 -4.94 8.60 -0.26
N PHE A 47 -5.95 9.47 -0.37
CA PHE A 47 -5.76 10.91 -0.59
C PHE A 47 -4.86 11.17 -1.82
N ASP A 48 -3.70 11.83 -1.64
CA ASP A 48 -2.76 12.20 -2.70
C ASP A 48 -1.60 11.20 -2.87
N PHE A 49 -1.73 9.97 -2.35
CA PHE A 49 -0.69 8.95 -2.44
C PHE A 49 -1.27 7.54 -2.58
N PHE A 50 -0.39 6.58 -2.83
CA PHE A 50 -0.73 5.18 -3.04
C PHE A 50 -0.17 4.34 -1.90
N VAL A 51 -0.84 3.24 -1.57
CA VAL A 51 -0.42 2.32 -0.52
C VAL A 51 -0.51 0.91 -1.03
N TYR A 52 0.60 0.19 -0.99
CA TYR A 52 0.62 -1.25 -1.12
C TYR A 52 0.31 -1.89 0.24
N LEU A 53 -0.58 -2.87 0.24
CA LEU A 53 -0.91 -3.74 1.37
C LEU A 53 -0.74 -5.20 0.94
N SER A 54 0.05 -6.00 1.65
CA SER A 54 0.15 -7.44 1.37
C SER A 54 -1.17 -8.16 1.69
N GLU A 55 -1.45 -9.28 1.02
CA GLU A 55 -2.65 -10.10 1.29
C GLU A 55 -2.72 -10.59 2.76
N ASP A 56 -1.57 -10.84 3.38
CA ASP A 56 -1.44 -11.21 4.78
C ASP A 56 -1.55 -10.04 5.76
N GLU A 57 -1.75 -8.81 5.26
CA GLU A 57 -1.84 -7.56 6.00
C GLU A 57 -0.65 -7.30 6.95
N THR A 58 0.52 -7.87 6.70
CA THR A 58 1.73 -7.64 7.51
C THR A 58 2.64 -6.56 6.94
N ILE A 59 2.50 -6.24 5.65
CA ILE A 59 3.35 -5.27 4.94
C ILE A 59 2.50 -4.14 4.40
N VAL A 60 2.82 -2.92 4.84
CA VAL A 60 2.23 -1.68 4.30
C VAL A 60 3.33 -0.78 3.78
N VAL A 61 3.28 -0.46 2.48
CA VAL A 61 4.28 0.38 1.82
C VAL A 61 3.60 1.57 1.14
N PRO A 62 3.72 2.78 1.69
CA PRO A 62 3.19 3.97 1.04
C PRO A 62 4.16 4.52 -0.03
N SER A 63 3.60 5.02 -1.12
CA SER A 63 4.32 5.54 -2.29
C SER A 63 3.64 6.81 -2.82
N ARG A 64 4.45 7.78 -3.29
CA ARG A 64 3.94 8.97 -4.01
C ARG A 64 3.68 8.72 -5.50
N ARG A 65 4.11 7.56 -6.02
CA ARG A 65 3.92 7.18 -7.42
C ARG A 65 3.02 5.96 -7.48
N ASN A 66 2.08 5.94 -8.42
CA ASN A 66 1.25 4.78 -8.67
C ASN A 66 2.16 3.64 -9.14
N PRO A 67 2.23 2.52 -8.40
CA PRO A 67 3.04 1.37 -8.79
C PRO A 67 2.36 0.50 -9.86
N LEU A 68 1.07 0.70 -10.13
CA LEU A 68 0.38 0.02 -11.21
C LEU A 68 0.88 0.52 -12.57
N PRO A 69 0.99 -0.37 -13.58
CA PRO A 69 1.29 0.05 -14.94
C PRO A 69 0.23 1.04 -15.44
N ALA A 70 0.65 2.07 -16.18
CA ALA A 70 -0.30 2.86 -16.94
C ALA A 70 -0.91 1.97 -18.03
N GLU A 71 -2.24 1.93 -18.12
CA GLU A 71 -2.96 1.28 -19.25
C GLU A 71 -2.48 1.81 -20.61
#